data_AF-A0A2N3R5U2-F1
#
_entry.id   AF-A0A2N3R5U2-F1
#
_cell.length_a   1.000
_cell.length_b   1.000
_cell.length_c   1.000
_cell.angle_alpha   90.00
_cell.angle_beta   90.00
_cell.angle_gamma   90.00
#
_symmetry.space_group_name_H-M   'P 1'
#
loop_
_entity.id
_entity.type
_entity.pdbx_description
1 polymer ?
#
loop_
_entity_poly.entity_id
_entity_poly.type
_entity_poly.pdbx_seq_one_letter_code
_entity_poly.pdbx_strand_id
1 'polypeptide(L)' 'MREDRFTFMPEEGRAISGPDELDLIYNKTGVYPLPPQEQVWVSEEGCRRWADGDFVSTDELRAEYHKRKAQGKI' A
#
# COMPACT_ATOMS: atom_id res chain seq x y z
N MET A 1 19.53 -7.38 -25.78
CA MET A 1 19.28 -6.19 -24.94
C MET A 1 19.09 -6.66 -23.50
N ARG A 2 19.69 -5.95 -22.53
CA ARG A 2 19.70 -6.32 -21.11
C ARG A 2 18.65 -5.55 -20.29
N GLU A 3 17.98 -4.60 -20.95
CA GLU A 3 17.15 -3.53 -20.38
C GLU A 3 15.67 -3.96 -20.21
N ASP A 4 15.19 -4.92 -20.99
CA ASP A 4 13.80 -5.42 -20.91
C ASP A 4 13.50 -6.21 -19.64
N ARG A 5 14.51 -6.56 -18.83
CA ARG A 5 14.33 -7.40 -17.63
C ARG A 5 13.79 -6.66 -16.40
N PHE A 6 13.76 -5.32 -16.44
CA PHE A 6 13.41 -4.50 -15.27
C PHE A 6 12.29 -3.49 -15.55
N THR A 7 11.75 -3.45 -16.76
CA THR A 7 10.65 -2.57 -17.13
C THR A 7 9.41 -3.42 -17.34
N PHE A 8 8.44 -3.29 -16.45
CA PHE A 8 7.13 -3.90 -16.64
C PHE A 8 6.42 -3.19 -17.78
N MET A 9 6.17 -3.88 -18.89
CA MET A 9 5.39 -3.30 -19.98
C MET A 9 3.90 -3.42 -19.64
N PRO A 10 3.09 -2.34 -19.72
CA PRO A 10 1.68 -2.38 -19.35
C PRO A 10 0.88 -3.50 -20.04
N GLU A 11 1.21 -3.81 -21.30
CA GLU A 11 0.64 -4.90 -22.10
C GLU A 11 0.97 -6.32 -21.57
N GLU A 12 2.00 -6.47 -20.75
CA GLU A 12 2.36 -7.74 -20.09
C GLU A 12 1.62 -7.94 -18.76
N GLY A 13 0.94 -6.90 -18.28
CA GLY A 13 0.24 -6.90 -17.01
C GLY A 13 -1.18 -7.47 -17.09
N ARG A 14 -1.43 -8.54 -16.33
CA ARG A 14 -2.80 -8.96 -16.00
C ARG A 14 -3.18 -8.40 -14.64
N ALA A 15 -4.15 -7.49 -14.61
CA ALA A 15 -4.76 -7.04 -13.36
C ALA A 15 -5.52 -8.20 -12.70
N ILE A 16 -5.22 -8.45 -11.42
CA ILE A 16 -5.93 -9.42 -10.59
C ILE A 16 -6.80 -8.64 -9.61
N SER A 17 -8.11 -8.75 -9.78
CA SER A 17 -9.11 -8.09 -8.92
C SER A 17 -10.18 -9.06 -8.40
N GLY A 18 -10.13 -10.33 -8.82
CA GLY A 18 -11.06 -11.37 -8.34
C GLY A 18 -10.76 -11.74 -6.88
N PRO A 19 -11.77 -11.80 -6.00
CA PRO A 19 -11.57 -12.07 -4.58
C PRO A 19 -10.86 -13.41 -4.32
N ASP A 20 -11.25 -14.48 -5.03
CA ASP A 20 -10.64 -15.81 -4.87
C ASP A 20 -9.15 -15.83 -5.25
N GLU A 21 -8.78 -15.11 -6.32
CA GLU A 21 -7.38 -15.01 -6.76
C GLU A 21 -6.55 -14.17 -5.77
N LEU A 22 -7.12 -13.10 -5.23
CA LEU A 22 -6.50 -12.29 -4.19
C LEU A 22 -6.28 -13.09 -2.91
N ASP A 23 -7.29 -13.83 -2.46
CA ASP A 23 -7.18 -14.70 -1.28
C ASP A 23 -6.09 -15.77 -1.45
N LEU A 24 -5.97 -16.36 -2.65
CA LEU A 24 -4.89 -17.28 -2.96
C LEU A 24 -3.50 -16.61 -2.83
N ILE A 25 -3.36 -15.38 -3.32
CA ILE A 25 -2.11 -14.61 -3.23
C ILE A 25 -1.80 -14.27 -1.77
N TYR A 26 -2.77 -13.82 -1.00
CA TYR A 26 -2.58 -13.48 0.41
C TYR A 26 -2.17 -14.70 1.22
N ASN A 27 -2.84 -15.84 1.02
CA ASN A 27 -2.49 -17.09 1.69
C ASN A 27 -1.10 -17.60 1.28
N LYS A 28 -0.69 -17.41 0.02
CA LYS A 28 0.63 -17.83 -0.47
C LYS A 28 1.76 -16.96 0.07
N THR A 29 1.54 -15.65 0.18
CA THR A 29 2.59 -14.68 0.55
C THR A 29 2.61 -14.37 2.04
N GLY A 30 1.49 -14.60 2.75
CA GLY A 30 1.29 -14.12 4.12
C GLY A 30 1.15 -12.59 4.22
N VAL A 31 1.09 -11.89 3.09
CA VAL A 31 0.96 -10.43 3.02
C VAL A 31 -0.50 -10.10 2.76
N TYR A 32 -1.14 -9.48 3.74
CA TYR A 32 -2.53 -9.05 3.67
C TYR A 32 -2.60 -7.53 3.57
N PRO A 33 -3.64 -6.97 2.91
CA PRO A 33 -3.86 -5.54 2.89
C PRO A 33 -4.10 -4.99 4.30
N LEU A 34 -3.83 -3.69 4.50
CA LEU A 34 -4.16 -3.01 5.73
C LEU A 34 -5.69 -2.97 5.94
N PRO A 35 -6.16 -2.86 7.19
CA PRO A 35 -7.58 -2.59 7.46
C PRO A 35 -8.06 -1.40 6.63
N PRO A 36 -9.28 -1.43 6.03
CA PRO A 36 -9.69 -0.43 5.04
C PRO A 36 -9.53 1.03 5.50
N GLN A 37 -9.86 1.34 6.75
CA GLN A 37 -9.72 2.69 7.30
C GLN A 37 -8.26 3.11 7.48
N GLU A 38 -7.40 2.19 7.91
CA GLU A 38 -5.96 2.45 8.03
C GLU A 38 -5.35 2.64 6.63
N GLN A 39 -5.71 1.78 5.67
CA GLN A 39 -5.24 1.89 4.28
C GLN A 39 -5.58 3.25 3.66
N VAL A 40 -6.83 3.70 3.80
CA VAL A 40 -7.27 5.00 3.27
C VAL A 40 -6.45 6.13 3.89
N TRP A 41 -6.35 6.16 5.21
CA TRP A 41 -5.62 7.22 5.92
C TRP A 41 -4.13 7.24 5.54
N VAL A 42 -3.47 6.08 5.51
CA VAL A 42 -2.05 5.95 5.14
C VAL A 42 -1.82 6.40 3.70
N SER A 43 -2.69 6.00 2.76
CA SER A 43 -2.59 6.42 1.36
C SER A 43 -2.75 7.94 1.21
N GLU A 44 -3.75 8.54 1.85
CA GLU A 44 -4.02 9.98 1.77
C GLU A 44 -2.88 10.80 2.39
N GLU A 45 -2.43 10.43 3.60
CA GLU A 45 -1.37 11.14 4.30
C GLU A 45 -0.01 10.97 3.61
N GLY A 46 0.26 9.78 3.04
CA GLY A 46 1.46 9.54 2.25
C GLY A 46 1.52 10.40 0.99
N CYS A 47 0.42 10.48 0.24
CA CYS A 47 0.31 11.36 -0.92
C CYS A 47 0.52 12.83 -0.55
N ARG A 48 -0.08 13.28 0.57
CA ARG A 48 0.06 14.66 1.06
C ARG A 48 1.51 14.99 1.42
N ARG A 49 2.17 14.15 2.22
CA ARG A 49 3.54 14.39 2.69
C ARG A 49 4.57 14.28 1.58
N TRP A 50 4.36 13.37 0.63
CA TRP A 50 5.19 13.30 -0.57
C TRP A 50 5.15 14.62 -1.35
N ALA A 51 3.97 15.21 -1.52
CA ALA A 51 3.82 16.50 -2.20
C ALA A 51 4.54 17.65 -1.46
N ASP A 52 4.65 17.55 -0.14
CA ASP A 52 5.36 18.51 0.72
C ASP A 52 6.89 18.22 0.82
N GLY A 53 7.37 17.14 0.19
CA GLY A 53 8.77 16.71 0.27
C GLY A 53 9.15 16.02 1.60
N ASP A 54 8.16 15.62 2.40
CA ASP A 54 8.34 14.84 3.62
C ASP A 54 8.26 13.34 3.30
N PHE A 55 9.42 12.72 3.11
CA PHE A 55 9.54 11.32 2.68
C PHE A 55 9.42 10.34 3.84
N VAL A 56 8.20 10.16 4.35
CA VAL A 56 7.89 9.18 5.39
C VAL A 56 7.55 7.81 4.82
N SER A 57 7.96 6.76 5.52
CA SER A 57 7.63 5.38 5.16
C SER A 57 6.20 5.00 5.53
N THR A 58 5.68 3.96 4.88
CA THR A 58 4.37 3.38 5.23
C THR A 58 4.31 2.93 6.69
N ASP A 59 5.38 2.37 7.25
CA ASP A 59 5.41 1.91 8.64
C ASP A 59 5.34 3.07 9.65
N GLU A 60 6.00 4.20 9.35
CA GLU A 60 5.89 5.42 10.16
C GLU A 60 4.47 5.98 10.14
N LEU A 61 3.84 6.01 8.97
CA LEU A 61 2.44 6.44 8.82
C LEU A 61 1.49 5.52 9.61
N ARG A 62 1.70 4.21 9.59
CA ARG A 62 0.89 3.25 10.37
C ARG A 62 1.04 3.46 11.87
N ALA A 63 2.27 3.65 12.34
CA ALA A 63 2.53 3.97 13.75
C ALA A 63 1.82 5.26 14.17
N GLU A 64 1.82 6.27 13.30
CA GLU A 64 1.09 7.51 13.54
C GLU A 64 -0.43 7.33 13.54
N TYR A 65 -0.98 6.56 12.59
CA TYR A 65 -2.40 6.22 12.55
C TYR A 65 -2.86 5.62 13.88
N HIS A 66 -2.17 4.57 14.36
CA HIS A 66 -2.52 3.93 15.62
C HIS A 66 -2.39 4.89 16.81
N LYS A 67 -1.37 5.75 16.84
CA LYS A 67 -1.20 6.76 17.88
C LYS A 67 -2.35 7.78 17.88
N ARG A 68 -2.76 8.28 16.71
CA ARG A 68 -3.87 9.23 16.58
C ARG A 68 -5.22 8.60 16.93
N LYS A 69 -5.43 7.35 16.52
CA LYS A 69 -6.63 6.57 16.86
C LYS A 69 -6.75 6.32 18.36
N ALA A 70 -5.65 5.94 19.02
CA ALA A 70 -5.61 5.79 20.48
C ALA A 70 -5.88 7.12 21.23
N GLN A 71 -5.64 8.26 20.59
CA GLN A 71 -5.94 9.59 21.13
C GLN A 71 -7.36 10.09 20.76
N GLY A 72 -8.15 9.31 20.02
CA GLY A 72 -9.49 9.71 19.55
C GLY A 72 -9.49 10.85 18.54
N LYS A 73 -8.37 11.07 17.83
CA LYS A 73 -8.22 12.13 16.82
C LYS A 73 -8.66 11.70 15.42
N ILE A 74 -8.74 10.40 15.21
CA ILE A 74 -9.22 9.71 13.99
C ILE A 74 -9.92 8.41 14.41
#